data_AF-A0A0X3P2R7-F1
#
_entry.id   AF-A0A0X3P2R7-F1
#
_cell.length_a   1.000
_cell.length_b   1.000
_cell.length_c   1.000
_cell.angle_alpha   90.00
_cell.angle_beta   90.00
_cell.angle_gamma   90.00
#
_symmetry.space_group_name_H-M   'P 1'
#
loop_
_entity.id
_entity.type
_entity.pdbx_description
1 polymer ?
#
loop_
_entity_poly.entity_id
_entity_poly.type
_entity_poly.pdbx_seq_one_letter_code
_entity_poly.pdbx_strand_id
1 'polypeptide(L)'
;MRPQNPVEHPLRTAEEFRQFDSTLLDAENRQQLANFLATLGGKDVVHFARNIFRALFDREISAQLNYSGQGKKVGLELSNIYSVIENVFADWDADRKHCKRDLVDAIRRCFKQDYDALRQRTRRATQVLDGTVAHKGNTTTDTTVMT
;
A
#
# COMPACT_ATOMS: atom_id res chain seq x y z
N MET A 1 -14.27 -15.66 18.64
CA MET A 1 -13.09 -15.79 17.75
C MET A 1 -12.67 -14.39 17.31
N ARG A 2 -11.37 -14.13 17.07
CA ARG A 2 -10.94 -12.85 16.49
C ARG A 2 -11.22 -12.87 14.98
N PRO A 3 -11.77 -11.79 14.39
CA PRO A 3 -11.90 -11.66 12.95
C PRO A 3 -10.55 -11.89 12.24
N GLN A 4 -10.55 -12.63 11.13
CA GLN A 4 -9.37 -12.86 10.31
C GLN A 4 -9.32 -11.84 9.17
N ASN A 5 -8.11 -11.53 8.68
CA ASN A 5 -7.96 -10.70 7.50
C ASN A 5 -8.51 -11.47 6.28
N PRO A 6 -9.56 -10.98 5.59
CA PRO A 6 -10.05 -11.63 4.37
C PRO A 6 -9.07 -11.49 3.19
N VAL A 7 -8.07 -10.63 3.32
CA VAL A 7 -6.94 -10.52 2.39
C VAL A 7 -5.81 -11.42 2.89
N GLU A 8 -5.53 -12.53 2.20
CA GLU A 8 -4.48 -13.48 2.56
C GLU A 8 -3.08 -12.82 2.59
N HIS A 9 -2.82 -11.95 1.61
CA HIS A 9 -1.58 -11.19 1.46
C HIS A 9 -1.88 -9.75 1.03
N PRO A 10 -1.19 -8.73 1.58
CA PRO A 10 -1.43 -7.34 1.19
C PRO A 10 -1.39 -7.15 -0.33
N LEU A 11 -2.40 -6.47 -0.87
CA LEU A 11 -2.63 -6.32 -2.31
C LEU A 11 -1.47 -5.53 -2.95
N ARG A 12 -0.86 -6.09 -3.99
CA ARG A 12 0.31 -5.55 -4.69
C ARG A 12 -0.03 -4.91 -6.03
N THR A 13 -1.07 -5.39 -6.68
CA THR A 13 -1.40 -4.99 -8.06
C THR A 13 -2.79 -4.38 -8.16
N ALA A 14 -3.01 -3.58 -9.21
CA ALA A 14 -4.34 -3.05 -9.50
C ALA A 14 -5.36 -4.16 -9.83
N GLU A 15 -4.90 -5.32 -10.31
CA GLU A 15 -5.76 -6.46 -10.60
C GLU A 15 -6.22 -7.16 -9.32
N GLU A 16 -5.30 -7.46 -8.42
CA GLU A 16 -5.62 -8.00 -7.09
C GLU A 16 -6.61 -7.09 -6.34
N PHE A 17 -6.41 -5.77 -6.44
CA PHE A 17 -7.34 -4.78 -5.90
C PHE A 17 -8.74 -4.91 -6.49
N ARG A 18 -8.88 -4.92 -7.82
CA ARG A 18 -10.19 -5.05 -8.48
C ARG A 18 -10.87 -6.38 -8.16
N GLN A 19 -10.10 -7.46 -8.13
CA GLN A 19 -10.62 -8.77 -7.80
C GLN A 19 -11.17 -8.78 -6.37
N PHE A 20 -10.38 -8.34 -5.38
CA PHE A 20 -10.83 -8.26 -4.00
C PHE A 20 -12.03 -7.31 -3.85
N ASP A 21 -11.97 -6.12 -4.45
CA ASP A 21 -13.04 -5.11 -4.38
C ASP A 21 -14.38 -5.63 -4.94
N SER A 22 -14.35 -6.47 -5.97
CA SER A 22 -15.57 -7.07 -6.53
C SER A 22 -16.21 -8.11 -5.61
N THR A 23 -15.43 -8.79 -4.76
CA THR A 23 -15.98 -9.71 -3.74
C THR A 23 -16.82 -8.99 -2.70
N LEU A 24 -16.58 -7.69 -2.48
CA LEU A 24 -17.30 -6.85 -1.51
C LEU A 24 -18.67 -6.37 -2.04
N LEU A 25 -19.10 -6.80 -3.23
CA LEU A 25 -20.50 -6.71 -3.62
C LEU A 25 -21.38 -7.62 -2.73
N ASP A 26 -20.79 -8.69 -2.19
CA ASP A 26 -21.43 -9.55 -1.20
C ASP A 26 -21.43 -8.91 0.21
N ALA A 27 -22.58 -8.99 0.90
CA ALA A 27 -22.76 -8.36 2.21
C ALA A 27 -21.98 -9.06 3.33
N GLU A 28 -21.83 -10.37 3.25
CA GLU A 28 -21.06 -11.15 4.21
C GLU A 28 -19.58 -10.78 4.12
N ASN A 29 -19.04 -10.70 2.90
CA ASN A 29 -17.65 -10.29 2.66
C ASN A 29 -17.39 -8.86 3.18
N ARG A 30 -18.33 -7.92 2.98
CA ARG A 30 -18.22 -6.57 3.58
C ARG A 30 -18.17 -6.63 5.10
N GLN A 31 -19.06 -7.41 5.72
CA GLN A 31 -19.12 -7.53 7.17
C GLN A 31 -17.84 -8.18 7.74
N GLN A 32 -17.31 -9.20 7.07
CA GLN A 32 -16.06 -9.84 7.47
C GLN A 32 -14.88 -8.85 7.42
N LEU A 33 -14.75 -8.07 6.34
CA LEU A 33 -13.73 -7.03 6.24
C LEU A 33 -13.92 -5.94 7.31
N ALA A 34 -15.15 -5.45 7.50
CA ALA A 34 -15.45 -4.43 8.50
C ALA A 34 -15.05 -4.89 9.91
N ASN A 35 -15.46 -6.12 10.28
CA ASN A 35 -15.13 -6.73 11.56
C ASN A 35 -13.62 -6.84 11.78
N PHE A 36 -12.86 -7.21 10.74
CA PHE A 36 -11.40 -7.26 10.80
C PHE A 36 -10.77 -5.88 10.98
N LEU A 37 -11.13 -4.91 10.13
CA LEU A 37 -10.55 -3.56 10.19
C LEU A 37 -10.85 -2.86 11.53
N ALA A 38 -12.03 -3.11 12.12
CA ALA A 38 -12.39 -2.58 13.43
C ALA A 38 -11.41 -3.02 14.55
N THR A 39 -10.73 -4.16 14.39
CA THR A 39 -9.75 -4.63 15.38
C THR A 39 -8.41 -3.89 15.33
N LEU A 40 -8.12 -3.19 14.23
CA LEU A 40 -6.82 -2.56 14.00
C LEU A 40 -6.66 -1.26 14.80
N GLY A 41 -7.75 -0.47 14.89
CA GLY A 41 -7.81 0.80 15.60
C GLY A 41 -6.67 1.78 15.26
N GLY A 42 -6.44 2.71 16.17
CA GLY A 42 -5.41 3.74 16.05
C GLY A 42 -5.49 4.67 17.26
N LYS A 43 -4.38 5.35 17.60
CA LYS A 43 -4.41 6.39 18.64
C LYS A 43 -4.87 7.76 18.11
N ASP A 44 -4.78 7.94 16.80
CA ASP A 44 -5.24 9.10 16.04
C ASP A 44 -5.57 8.64 14.60
N VAL A 45 -6.13 9.53 13.78
CA VAL A 45 -6.55 9.24 12.40
C VAL A 45 -5.40 8.77 11.52
N VAL A 46 -4.19 9.28 11.76
CA VAL A 46 -2.99 8.90 10.99
C VAL A 46 -2.59 7.46 11.30
N HIS A 47 -2.63 7.07 12.58
CA HIS A 47 -2.36 5.71 13.01
C HIS A 47 -3.44 4.74 12.54
N PHE A 48 -4.71 5.15 12.59
CA PHE A 48 -5.83 4.38 12.07
C PHE A 48 -5.66 4.07 10.58
N ALA A 49 -5.49 5.09 9.75
CA ALA A 49 -5.30 4.93 8.32
C ALA A 49 -4.07 4.06 8.00
N ARG A 50 -2.95 4.28 8.71
CA ARG A 50 -1.72 3.50 8.50
C ARG A 50 -1.89 2.03 8.88
N ASN A 51 -2.62 1.71 9.95
CA ASN A 51 -2.85 0.33 10.36
C ASN A 51 -3.70 -0.41 9.32
N ILE A 52 -4.75 0.23 8.79
CA ILE A 52 -5.55 -0.31 7.68
C ILE A 52 -4.67 -0.55 6.45
N PHE A 53 -3.86 0.44 6.07
CA PHE A 53 -3.00 0.32 4.89
C PHE A 53 -2.03 -0.84 4.99
N ARG A 54 -1.36 -1.02 6.14
CA ARG A 54 -0.42 -2.13 6.35
C ARG A 54 -1.10 -3.50 6.32
N ALA A 55 -2.40 -3.57 6.63
CA ALA A 55 -3.15 -4.81 6.61
C ALA A 55 -3.66 -5.17 5.21
N LEU A 56 -4.00 -4.16 4.39
CA LEU A 56 -4.65 -4.38 3.09
C LEU A 56 -3.72 -4.22 1.88
N PHE A 57 -2.72 -3.35 1.96
CA PHE A 57 -1.94 -2.91 0.80
C PHE A 57 -0.46 -3.17 0.97
N ASP A 58 0.15 -3.77 -0.05
CA ASP A 58 1.59 -3.74 -0.20
C ASP A 58 2.00 -2.37 -0.77
N ARG A 59 3.20 -1.92 -0.41
CA ARG A 59 3.77 -0.66 -0.92
C ARG A 59 3.80 -0.60 -2.44
N GLU A 60 4.01 -1.73 -3.11
CA GLU A 60 4.10 -1.83 -4.57
C GLU A 60 2.84 -1.32 -5.27
N ILE A 61 1.66 -1.44 -4.64
CA ILE A 61 0.40 -0.99 -5.22
C ILE A 61 0.33 0.53 -5.43
N SER A 62 1.11 1.30 -4.67
CA SER A 62 1.15 2.77 -4.75
C SER A 62 1.61 3.29 -6.12
N ALA A 63 2.27 2.46 -6.93
CA ALA A 63 2.60 2.78 -8.32
C ALA A 63 1.36 2.79 -9.24
N GLN A 64 0.33 2.00 -8.91
CA GLN A 64 -0.84 1.74 -9.77
C GLN A 64 -2.15 2.29 -9.19
N LEU A 65 -2.18 2.60 -7.89
CA LEU A 65 -3.36 3.01 -7.15
C LEU A 65 -3.08 4.29 -6.35
N ASN A 66 -4.08 5.17 -6.25
CA ASN A 66 -4.07 6.30 -5.33
C ASN A 66 -5.51 6.59 -4.85
N TYR A 67 -5.69 7.64 -4.05
CA TYR A 67 -7.03 7.97 -3.53
C TYR A 67 -8.05 8.26 -4.65
N SER A 68 -7.72 9.15 -5.60
CA SER A 68 -8.69 9.72 -6.55
C SER A 68 -8.66 9.16 -7.97
N GLY A 69 -7.77 8.20 -8.28
CA GLY A 69 -7.55 7.68 -9.63
C GLY A 69 -6.76 8.60 -10.56
N GLN A 70 -6.11 9.65 -10.03
CA GLN A 70 -5.36 10.60 -10.87
C GLN A 70 -4.14 9.95 -11.55
N GLY A 71 -3.84 10.40 -12.78
CA GLY A 71 -2.64 9.97 -13.51
C GLY A 71 -2.72 8.55 -14.06
N LYS A 72 -3.91 8.12 -14.53
CA LYS A 72 -4.19 6.76 -15.04
C LYS A 72 -4.04 5.65 -13.99
N LYS A 73 -4.13 6.00 -12.70
CA LYS A 73 -4.14 5.05 -11.59
C LYS A 73 -5.57 4.62 -11.28
N VAL A 74 -5.72 3.48 -10.61
CA VAL A 74 -6.99 3.10 -9.99
C VAL A 74 -7.27 4.02 -8.79
N GLY A 75 -8.52 4.42 -8.60
CA GLY A 75 -8.95 5.25 -7.47
C GLY A 75 -9.55 4.42 -6.34
N LEU A 76 -9.08 4.65 -5.12
CA LEU A 76 -9.66 4.06 -3.91
C LEU A 76 -11.04 4.65 -3.59
N GLU A 77 -11.25 5.95 -3.81
CA GLU A 77 -12.43 6.72 -3.36
C GLU A 77 -13.78 6.13 -3.80
N LEU A 78 -13.83 5.47 -4.96
CA LEU A 78 -15.08 4.92 -5.52
C LEU A 78 -15.18 3.39 -5.34
N SER A 79 -14.28 2.79 -4.56
CA SER A 79 -14.24 1.34 -4.34
C SER A 79 -15.12 0.89 -3.18
N ASN A 80 -15.56 -0.36 -3.20
CA ASN A 80 -16.24 -0.99 -2.08
C ASN A 80 -15.33 -1.09 -0.84
N ILE A 81 -14.03 -1.32 -1.06
CA ILE A 81 -13.01 -1.32 0.02
C ILE A 81 -13.07 0.01 0.78
N TYR A 82 -13.11 1.13 0.06
CA TYR A 82 -13.17 2.45 0.70
C TYR A 82 -14.47 2.67 1.44
N SER A 83 -15.61 2.25 0.89
CA SER A 83 -16.90 2.30 1.60
C SER A 83 -16.84 1.56 2.95
N VAL A 84 -16.18 0.39 2.99
CA VAL A 84 -15.98 -0.35 4.26
C VAL A 84 -15.07 0.43 5.21
N ILE A 85 -13.98 1.02 4.72
CA ILE A 85 -13.07 1.85 5.53
C ILE A 85 -13.82 3.05 6.14
N GLU A 86 -14.70 3.71 5.37
CA GLU A 86 -15.49 4.85 5.85
C GLU A 86 -16.45 4.45 6.97
N ASN A 87 -17.13 3.31 6.83
CA ASN A 87 -18.03 2.81 7.86
C ASN A 87 -17.27 2.49 9.16
N VAL A 88 -16.15 1.78 9.05
CA VAL A 88 -15.31 1.45 10.22
C VAL A 88 -14.73 2.69 10.86
N PHE A 89 -14.37 3.71 10.07
CA PHE A 89 -13.91 4.99 10.59
C PHE A 89 -15.01 5.71 11.36
N ALA A 90 -16.24 5.75 10.85
CA ALA A 90 -17.37 6.40 11.53
C ALA A 90 -17.62 5.78 12.92
N ASP A 91 -17.55 4.45 13.02
CA ASP A 91 -17.69 3.73 14.30
C ASP A 91 -16.49 3.99 15.24
N TRP A 92 -15.27 3.93 14.69
CA TRP A 92 -14.06 4.18 15.47
C TRP A 92 -13.94 5.64 15.96
N ASP A 93 -14.49 6.60 15.21
CA ASP A 93 -14.38 8.04 15.51
C ASP A 93 -15.55 8.63 16.31
N ALA A 94 -16.56 7.82 16.66
CA ALA A 94 -17.80 8.28 17.30
C ALA A 94 -17.59 9.27 18.48
N ASP A 95 -16.53 9.09 19.27
CA ASP A 95 -16.20 9.94 20.44
C ASP A 95 -15.07 10.97 20.20
N ARG A 96 -14.49 11.01 19.00
CA ARG A 96 -13.19 11.66 18.72
C ARG A 96 -13.28 12.93 17.86
N LYS A 97 -14.46 13.23 17.30
CA LYS A 97 -14.80 14.48 16.58
C LYS A 97 -13.94 14.79 15.34
N HIS A 98 -13.26 13.80 14.74
CA HIS A 98 -12.62 14.01 13.45
C HIS A 98 -13.68 13.99 12.33
N CYS A 99 -13.30 14.50 11.16
CA CYS A 99 -14.18 14.52 10.01
C CYS A 99 -13.63 13.65 8.88
N LYS A 100 -14.48 13.33 7.90
CA LYS A 100 -14.10 12.58 6.68
C LYS A 100 -12.86 13.16 5.99
N ARG A 101 -12.68 14.48 6.00
CA ARG A 101 -11.49 15.14 5.43
C ARG A 101 -10.19 14.68 6.09
N ASP A 102 -10.19 14.50 7.42
CA ASP A 102 -9.00 14.06 8.16
C ASP A 102 -8.61 12.64 7.76
N LEU A 103 -9.60 11.75 7.58
CA LEU A 103 -9.39 10.40 7.06
C LEU A 103 -8.79 10.43 5.65
N VAL A 104 -9.39 11.20 4.74
CA VAL A 104 -8.93 11.31 3.35
C VAL A 104 -7.49 11.84 3.29
N ASP A 105 -7.15 12.85 4.08
CA ASP A 105 -5.80 13.39 4.13
C ASP A 105 -4.79 12.37 4.70
N ALA A 106 -5.18 11.59 5.71
CA ALA A 106 -4.34 10.51 6.24
C ALA A 106 -4.11 9.39 5.20
N ILE A 107 -5.15 8.99 4.46
CA ILE A 107 -5.08 8.00 3.38
C ILE A 107 -4.17 8.49 2.24
N ARG A 108 -4.34 9.73 1.79
CA ARG A 108 -3.47 10.34 0.76
C ARG A 108 -2.01 10.37 1.20
N ARG A 109 -1.75 10.68 2.47
CA ARG A 109 -0.39 10.64 3.05
C ARG A 109 0.18 9.22 3.04
N CYS A 110 -0.60 8.19 3.35
CA CYS A 110 -0.14 6.79 3.30
C CYS A 110 0.30 6.41 1.88
N PHE A 111 -0.53 6.65 0.86
CA PHE A 111 -0.15 6.40 -0.54
C PHE A 111 1.11 7.16 -0.96
N LYS A 112 1.22 8.44 -0.57
CA LYS A 112 2.38 9.25 -0.90
C LYS A 112 3.66 8.70 -0.27
N GLN A 113 3.61 8.34 1.01
CA GLN A 113 4.75 7.78 1.73
C GLN A 113 5.23 6.46 1.10
N ASP A 114 4.29 5.58 0.76
CA ASP A 114 4.62 4.30 0.12
C ASP A 114 5.18 4.49 -1.29
N TYR A 115 4.62 5.39 -2.08
CA TYR A 115 5.12 5.71 -3.41
C TYR A 115 6.53 6.34 -3.37
N ASP A 116 6.75 7.28 -2.45
CA ASP A 116 8.06 7.92 -2.27
C ASP A 116 9.12 6.89 -1.84
N ALA A 117 8.76 5.97 -0.93
CA ALA A 117 9.63 4.89 -0.49
C ALA A 117 9.93 3.87 -1.61
N LEU A 118 8.93 3.52 -2.42
CA LEU A 118 9.11 2.66 -3.60
C LEU A 118 10.08 3.31 -4.59
N ARG A 119 9.86 4.58 -4.93
CA ARG A 119 10.71 5.35 -5.84
C ARG A 119 12.16 5.45 -5.34
N GLN A 120 12.36 5.65 -4.04
CA GLN A 120 13.69 5.66 -3.43
C GLN A 120 14.37 4.29 -3.54
N ARG A 121 13.62 3.20 -3.30
CA ARG A 121 14.13 1.82 -3.44
C ARG A 121 14.57 1.53 -4.87
N THR A 122 13.74 1.85 -5.86
CA THR A 122 14.07 1.66 -7.28
C THR A 122 15.32 2.43 -7.67
N ARG A 123 15.42 3.71 -7.26
CA ARG A 123 16.61 4.55 -7.54
C ARG A 123 17.90 3.95 -6.97
N ARG A 124 17.86 3.48 -5.73
CA ARG A 124 19.02 2.84 -5.08
C ARG A 124 19.41 1.55 -5.80
N ALA A 125 18.43 0.73 -6.20
CA ALA A 125 18.68 -0.50 -6.94
C ALA A 125 19.36 -0.23 -8.29
N THR A 126 18.90 0.79 -9.04
CA THR A 126 19.54 1.20 -10.30
C THR A 126 20.99 1.64 -10.10
N GLN A 127 21.27 2.45 -9.07
CA GLN A 127 22.64 2.92 -8.78
C GLN A 127 23.60 1.78 -8.42
N VAL A 128 23.13 0.76 -7.70
CA VAL A 128 23.95 -0.42 -7.36
C VAL A 128 24.26 -1.25 -8.60
N LEU A 129 23.30 -1.42 -9.51
CA LEU A 129 23.49 -2.15 -10.76
C LEU A 129 24.53 -1.45 -11.66
N ASP A 130 24.43 -0.13 -11.84
CA ASP A 130 25.38 0.64 -12.65
C ASP A 130 26.80 0.61 -12.07
N GLY A 131 26.95 0.71 -10.73
CA GLY A 131 28.25 0.61 -10.06
C GLY A 131 28.89 -0.78 -10.13
N THR A 132 28.07 -1.84 -10.18
CA THR A 132 28.54 -3.23 -10.28
C THR A 132 29.05 -3.55 -11.69
N VAL A 133 28.45 -2.97 -12.73
CA VAL A 133 28.91 -3.13 -14.12
C VAL A 133 30.24 -2.37 -14.34
N ALA A 134 30.41 -1.20 -13.74
CA ALA A 134 31.65 -0.42 -13.85
C ALA A 134 32.88 -1.13 -13.23
N HIS A 135 32.70 -2.01 -12.25
CA HIS A 135 33.81 -2.68 -11.56
C HIS A 135 34.27 -4.00 -12.20
N LYS A 136 33.55 -4.53 -13.21
CA LYS A 136 33.95 -5.77 -13.92
C LYS A 136 34.82 -5.53 -15.17
N GLY A 137 35.20 -4.27 -15.47
CA GLY A 137 35.91 -3.90 -16.69
C GLY A 137 37.44 -4.00 -16.68
N ASN A 138 38.10 -4.27 -15.55
CA ASN A 138 39.57 -4.30 -15.46
C ASN A 138 40.09 -5.66 -14.98
N THR A 139 40.26 -6.60 -15.91
CA THR A 139 41.22 -7.70 -15.73
C THR A 139 41.93 -7.91 -17.05
N THR A 140 42.91 -7.04 -17.33
CA THR A 140 43.91 -7.27 -18.38
C THR A 140 44.97 -8.20 -17.79
N THR A 141 45.08 -9.38 -18.38
CA THR A 141 46.13 -10.38 -18.15
C THR A 141 47.49 -9.80 -18.50
N ASP A 142 48.42 -9.76 -17.54
CA ASP A 142 49.84 -9.54 -17.83
C ASP A 142 50.56 -10.89 -17.76
N THR A 143 50.85 -11.43 -18.95
CA THR A 143 51.66 -12.65 -19.13
C THR A 143 53.10 -12.21 -19.34
N THR A 144 53.92 -12.28 -18.30
CA THR A 144 55.37 -12.08 -18.43
C THR A 144 56.03 -13.39 -18.86
N VAL A 145 56.52 -13.44 -20.10
CA VAL A 145 57.49 -14.43 -20.57
C VAL A 145 58.88 -13.86 -20.34
N MET A 146 59.70 -14.53 -19.52
CA MET A 146 61.15 -14.34 -19.53
C MET A 146 61.83 -15.61 -20.01
N THR A 147 62.68 -15.38 -21.00
CA THR A 147 63.64 -16.24 -21.72
C THR A 147 64.66 -16.93 -20.84
#